data_AF-A0AAU7KNB7-F1
#
_entry.id   AF-A0AAU7KNB7-F1
#
_cell.length_a   1.000
_cell.length_b   1.000
_cell.length_c   1.000
_cell.angle_alpha   90.00
_cell.angle_beta   90.00
_cell.angle_gamma   90.00
#
_symmetry.space_group_name_H-M   'P 1'
#
loop_
_entity.id
_entity.type
_entity.pdbx_description
1 polymer ?
#
loop_
_entity_poly.entity_id
_entity_poly.type
_entity_poly.pdbx_seq_one_letter_code
_entity_poly.pdbx_strand_id
1 'polypeptide(L)'
;MTTDNDGNRRDDTASRMDQVSHEARSERHHIRVSPDFEVVMPQGEHARGIDLSLGGMAMRGDQRHAPGDWIQAELRIQEAGREFIVPFSAVCRHKTEAHQGEAPLTGWEFTSIEPQHLALVKDIVRARLSGRHLDPQSMVGSENAQTPRKRKGGAGAGASHKGGGGRRWGRYLLLVAGIAALGLVLTAALYRNFMLIEPSFAAVSAPRIEVRAPGPGVLMEHGLRAGDRVERDEKLTSVRNHELQSGLILTQAAQEYNDQLIDNLEQSLEAAGSGPVSVANSSKPAGRSSVSYDTVSPAVARARIDQFETAREYQSSRLAALEAEQAQNEIFSPCNCLVAWALSSADGTYIDQGERIMTLVRTGDDEIMVEALVHMSDIERIEPNQKAFISLPHESGMIDARVRSVALDVEREPRAGFPGWVRQQKNVASVLLIPEQPLPASSVGTPVDVRFNETPIIGETVERVWQGGRTVFNEAQDLYEQVEESVRENV
;
A
#
# COMPACT_ATOMS: atom_id res chain seq x y z
N MET A 1 62.41 -42.22 -11.36
CA MET A 1 61.92 -40.85 -11.57
C MET A 1 60.48 -40.83 -11.09
N THR A 2 60.18 -39.91 -10.15
CA THR A 2 58.85 -39.55 -9.56
C THR A 2 58.07 -40.70 -8.88
N THR A 3 58.24 -41.00 -7.59
CA THR A 3 57.79 -40.34 -6.33
C THR A 3 56.28 -40.39 -6.08
N ASP A 4 55.83 -41.52 -5.53
CA ASP A 4 54.76 -41.60 -4.53
C ASP A 4 55.31 -41.13 -3.18
N ASN A 5 54.51 -40.40 -2.39
CA ASN A 5 54.85 -40.15 -0.99
C ASN A 5 53.62 -40.30 -0.10
N ASP A 6 53.73 -41.31 0.77
CA ASP A 6 52.79 -41.75 1.77
C ASP A 6 52.52 -40.69 2.85
N GLY A 7 51.24 -40.53 3.17
CA GLY A 7 50.76 -39.78 4.32
C GLY A 7 51.04 -40.53 5.61
N ASN A 8 52.05 -40.04 6.34
CA ASN A 8 52.44 -40.55 7.66
C ASN A 8 51.45 -40.10 8.75
N ARG A 9 50.98 -41.08 9.51
CA ARG A 9 50.04 -41.01 10.62
C ARG A 9 50.86 -40.95 11.92
N ARG A 10 50.73 -39.88 12.71
CA ARG A 10 51.10 -39.86 14.12
C ARG A 10 50.12 -39.04 14.95
N ASP A 11 49.71 -39.67 16.04
CA ASP A 11 48.94 -39.13 17.14
C ASP A 11 49.57 -37.87 17.72
N ASP A 12 48.73 -36.88 18.04
CA ASP A 12 48.94 -35.95 19.15
C ASP A 12 47.58 -35.54 19.71
N THR A 13 47.00 -36.47 20.48
CA THR A 13 46.07 -36.16 21.57
C THR A 13 46.80 -35.40 22.66
N ALA A 14 46.53 -34.10 22.84
CA ALA A 14 46.40 -33.48 24.17
C ALA A 14 45.98 -32.01 24.07
N SER A 15 45.02 -31.65 24.94
CA SER A 15 44.71 -30.29 25.38
C SER A 15 43.75 -29.44 24.53
N ARG A 16 42.53 -29.93 24.39
CA ARG A 16 41.36 -29.09 24.69
C ARG A 16 40.66 -29.71 25.88
N MET A 17 40.95 -29.19 27.07
CA MET A 17 40.16 -29.47 28.26
C MET A 17 38.75 -28.95 27.98
N ASP A 18 37.91 -29.90 27.60
CA ASP A 18 36.48 -29.75 27.49
C ASP A 18 35.98 -29.27 28.85
N GLN A 19 35.38 -28.09 28.86
CA GLN A 19 34.79 -27.53 30.05
C GLN A 19 33.55 -28.37 30.33
N VAL A 20 33.71 -29.43 31.13
CA VAL A 20 32.60 -30.29 31.55
C VAL A 20 31.60 -29.44 32.33
N SER A 21 30.64 -28.89 31.60
CA SER A 21 29.41 -28.30 32.11
C SER A 21 28.60 -29.44 32.71
N HIS A 22 28.53 -29.50 34.04
CA HIS A 22 27.59 -30.37 34.72
C HIS A 22 26.18 -29.84 34.49
N GLU A 23 25.54 -30.33 33.43
CA GLU A 23 24.12 -30.11 33.15
C GLU A 23 23.27 -30.59 34.35
N ALA A 24 22.35 -29.75 34.80
CA ALA A 24 21.50 -30.07 35.94
C ALA A 24 20.66 -31.31 35.60
N ARG A 25 20.51 -32.24 36.55
CA ARG A 25 19.76 -33.49 36.31
C ARG A 25 18.39 -33.21 35.68
N SER A 26 17.71 -32.13 36.06
CA SER A 26 16.38 -31.72 35.56
C SER A 26 16.32 -31.18 34.13
N GLU A 27 17.46 -30.94 33.46
CA GLU A 27 17.51 -30.43 32.08
C GLU A 27 17.72 -31.55 31.05
N ARG A 28 17.88 -32.79 31.50
CA ARG A 28 17.98 -33.94 30.62
C ARG A 28 16.63 -34.24 29.99
N HIS A 29 16.55 -34.15 28.66
CA HIS A 29 15.35 -34.44 27.86
C HIS A 29 14.76 -35.85 28.06
N HIS A 30 15.48 -36.77 28.71
CA HIS A 30 15.12 -38.18 28.86
C HIS A 30 14.71 -38.61 30.27
N ILE A 31 14.51 -37.69 31.22
CA ILE A 31 13.96 -38.09 32.52
C ILE A 31 12.47 -38.36 32.39
N ARG A 32 12.10 -39.61 32.63
CA ARG A 32 10.72 -40.08 32.60
C ARG A 32 10.16 -40.16 34.01
N VAL A 33 9.00 -39.57 34.21
CA VAL A 33 8.19 -39.68 35.43
C VAL A 33 6.85 -40.31 35.05
N SER A 34 6.18 -40.95 36.00
CA SER A 34 4.84 -41.52 35.79
C SER A 34 3.80 -40.73 36.60
N PRO A 35 3.36 -39.56 36.11
CA PRO A 35 2.20 -38.90 36.69
C PRO A 35 0.92 -39.67 36.30
N ASP A 36 -0.13 -39.51 37.08
CA ASP A 36 -1.46 -39.95 36.67
C ASP A 36 -1.99 -38.92 35.66
N PHE A 37 -1.97 -39.28 34.38
CA PHE A 37 -2.45 -38.42 33.30
C PHE A 37 -3.25 -39.19 32.26
N GLU A 38 -4.16 -38.49 31.61
CA GLU A 38 -4.94 -38.96 30.47
C GLU A 38 -4.63 -38.10 29.25
N VAL A 39 -4.65 -38.74 28.08
CA VAL A 39 -4.51 -38.07 26.79
C VAL A 39 -5.87 -38.08 26.12
N VAL A 40 -6.42 -36.89 25.88
CA VAL A 40 -7.70 -36.70 25.22
C VAL A 40 -7.44 -36.30 23.77
N MET A 41 -7.87 -37.16 22.86
CA MET A 41 -7.73 -36.94 21.41
C MET A 41 -9.00 -36.29 20.82
N PRO A 42 -8.93 -35.62 19.66
CA PRO A 42 -10.03 -34.81 19.10
C PRO A 42 -11.29 -35.62 18.75
N GLN A 43 -11.17 -36.94 18.62
CA GLN A 43 -12.28 -37.85 18.31
C GLN A 43 -13.00 -38.38 19.57
N GLY A 44 -12.69 -37.83 20.75
CA GLY A 44 -13.24 -38.29 22.03
C GLY A 44 -12.63 -39.60 22.54
N GLU A 45 -11.50 -40.01 21.95
CA GLU A 45 -10.74 -41.17 22.40
C GLU A 45 -9.84 -40.77 23.59
N HIS A 46 -9.89 -41.57 24.65
CA HIS A 46 -9.10 -41.38 25.87
C HIS A 46 -8.02 -42.46 25.95
N ALA A 47 -6.76 -42.06 26.05
CA ALA A 47 -5.64 -42.96 26.28
C ALA A 47 -5.02 -42.71 27.65
N ARG A 48 -4.65 -43.79 28.36
CA ARG A 48 -4.04 -43.67 29.68
C ARG A 48 -2.54 -43.45 29.55
N GLY A 49 -2.03 -42.41 30.20
CA GLY A 49 -0.60 -42.14 30.33
C GLY A 49 0.13 -43.16 31.19
N ILE A 50 1.35 -43.52 30.79
CA ILE A 50 2.24 -44.43 31.53
C ILE A 50 3.49 -43.70 32.01
N ASP A 51 4.15 -42.99 31.09
CA ASP A 51 5.29 -42.15 31.41
C ASP A 51 5.27 -40.83 30.64
N LEU A 52 5.83 -39.80 31.25
CA LEU A 52 5.92 -38.45 30.71
C LEU A 52 7.35 -37.93 30.90
N SER A 53 7.88 -37.30 29.86
CA SER A 53 9.16 -36.61 29.86
C SER A 53 9.02 -35.26 29.15
N LEU A 54 10.08 -34.44 29.18
CA LEU A 54 10.10 -33.18 28.44
C LEU A 54 10.03 -33.37 26.92
N GLY A 55 10.53 -34.49 26.40
CA GLY A 55 10.60 -34.76 24.95
C GLY A 55 9.46 -35.64 24.41
N GLY A 56 8.65 -36.24 25.28
CA GLY A 56 7.62 -37.18 24.83
C GLY A 56 6.95 -37.94 25.97
N MET A 57 6.06 -38.86 25.62
CA MET A 57 5.27 -39.65 26.55
C MET A 57 5.00 -41.05 26.01
N ALA A 58 4.79 -42.01 26.91
CA ALA A 58 4.23 -43.31 26.58
C ALA A 58 2.78 -43.38 27.06
N MET A 59 1.89 -43.84 26.18
CA MET A 59 0.49 -44.04 26.48
C MET A 59 -0.01 -45.41 26.04
N ARG A 60 -1.01 -45.89 26.75
CA ARG A 60 -1.72 -47.13 26.50
C ARG A 60 -3.10 -46.81 25.95
N GLY A 61 -3.38 -47.25 24.74
CA GLY A 61 -4.58 -46.88 23.99
C GLY A 61 -4.89 -47.86 22.86
N ASP A 62 -5.90 -47.52 22.04
CA ASP A 62 -6.42 -48.40 20.99
C ASP A 62 -5.36 -48.71 19.89
N GLN A 63 -5.50 -49.87 19.25
CA GLN A 63 -4.49 -50.47 18.37
C GLN A 63 -4.30 -49.75 17.01
N ARG A 64 -4.97 -48.62 16.76
CA ARG A 64 -5.10 -48.02 15.42
C ARG A 64 -3.92 -47.18 14.95
N HIS A 65 -3.02 -46.76 15.84
CA HIS A 65 -1.88 -45.92 15.46
C HIS A 65 -0.68 -46.72 14.95
N ALA A 66 -0.06 -46.23 13.88
CA ALA A 66 1.18 -46.73 13.30
C ALA A 66 2.36 -45.80 13.64
N PRO A 67 3.62 -46.32 13.69
CA PRO A 67 4.80 -45.47 13.79
C PRO A 67 4.85 -44.46 12.64
N GLY A 68 5.04 -43.18 12.95
CA GLY A 68 5.02 -42.07 11.98
C GLY A 68 3.74 -41.24 11.99
N ASP A 69 2.66 -41.72 12.61
CA ASP A 69 1.42 -40.95 12.73
C ASP A 69 1.61 -39.73 13.64
N TRP A 70 1.00 -38.61 13.28
CA TRP A 70 0.96 -37.40 14.09
C TRP A 70 -0.40 -37.24 14.76
N ILE A 71 -0.41 -36.72 15.98
CA ILE A 71 -1.63 -36.40 16.73
C ILE A 71 -1.55 -34.97 17.26
N GLN A 72 -2.71 -34.33 17.34
CA GLN A 72 -2.94 -33.14 18.16
C GLN A 72 -3.89 -33.53 19.28
N ALA A 73 -3.44 -33.41 20.52
CA ALA A 73 -4.20 -33.90 21.67
C ALA A 73 -3.95 -33.04 22.91
N GLU A 74 -4.79 -33.24 23.92
CA GLU A 74 -4.69 -32.56 25.20
C GLU A 74 -4.21 -33.55 26.26
N LEU A 75 -3.15 -33.17 26.97
CA LEU A 75 -2.63 -33.88 28.12
C LEU A 75 -3.34 -33.36 29.38
N ARG A 76 -4.11 -34.21 30.05
CA ARG A 76 -4.84 -33.90 31.29
C ARG A 76 -4.16 -34.55 32.48
N ILE A 77 -3.56 -33.73 33.33
CA ILE A 77 -2.81 -34.18 34.51
C ILE A 77 -3.56 -33.76 35.75
N GLN A 78 -3.85 -34.70 36.65
CA GLN A 78 -4.50 -34.42 37.93
C GLN A 78 -3.43 -34.37 39.03
N GLU A 79 -3.17 -33.19 39.57
CA GLU A 79 -2.20 -32.98 40.66
C GLU A 79 -2.81 -32.15 41.79
N ALA A 80 -2.68 -32.61 43.03
CA ALA A 80 -3.16 -31.92 44.23
C ALA A 80 -4.63 -31.45 44.16
N GLY A 81 -5.51 -32.23 43.51
CA GLY A 81 -6.95 -31.93 43.37
C GLY A 81 -7.27 -30.88 42.29
N ARG A 82 -6.34 -30.61 41.37
CA ARG A 82 -6.53 -29.68 40.24
C ARG A 82 -6.16 -30.36 38.92
N GLU A 83 -6.90 -30.00 37.88
CA GLU A 83 -6.69 -30.48 36.52
C GLU A 83 -5.85 -29.48 35.74
N PHE A 84 -4.74 -29.96 35.17
CA PHE A 84 -3.89 -29.21 34.25
C PHE A 84 -4.10 -29.75 32.84
N ILE A 85 -4.42 -28.86 31.90
CA ILE A 85 -4.66 -29.19 30.49
C ILE A 85 -3.53 -28.60 29.67
N VAL A 86 -2.79 -29.46 28.96
CA VAL A 86 -1.66 -29.08 28.12
C VAL A 86 -1.91 -29.55 26.68
N PRO A 87 -2.23 -28.64 25.75
CA PRO A 87 -2.31 -28.95 24.33
C PRO A 87 -0.92 -29.25 23.74
N PHE A 88 -0.83 -30.29 22.92
CA PHE A 88 0.43 -30.66 22.24
C PHE A 88 0.20 -31.30 20.87
N SER A 89 1.26 -31.28 20.05
CA SER A 89 1.38 -32.10 18.84
C SER A 89 2.51 -33.11 19.02
N ALA A 90 2.27 -34.39 18.68
CA ALA A 90 3.26 -35.45 18.83
C ALA A 90 3.27 -36.42 17.65
N VAL A 91 4.41 -37.09 17.43
CA VAL A 91 4.58 -38.15 16.42
C VAL A 91 4.85 -39.49 17.11
N CYS A 92 4.19 -40.56 16.65
CA CYS A 92 4.39 -41.92 17.13
C CYS A 92 5.76 -42.44 16.67
N ARG A 93 6.62 -42.84 17.61
CA ARG A 93 7.97 -43.35 17.30
C ARG A 93 8.10 -44.86 17.39
N HIS A 94 7.43 -45.46 18.35
CA HIS A 94 7.46 -46.91 18.54
C HIS A 94 6.12 -47.41 19.07
N LYS A 95 5.80 -48.64 18.66
CA LYS A 95 4.66 -49.40 19.15
C LYS A 95 5.18 -50.73 19.68
N THR A 96 4.88 -51.01 20.94
CA THR A 96 5.21 -52.29 21.57
C THR A 96 3.92 -53.07 21.72
N GLU A 97 3.87 -54.25 21.10
CA GLU A 97 2.72 -55.15 21.23
C GLU A 97 2.58 -55.61 22.67
N ALA A 98 1.34 -55.62 23.16
CA ALA A 98 1.04 -56.04 24.51
C ALA A 98 1.08 -57.58 24.65
N HIS A 99 1.50 -58.07 25.81
CA HIS A 99 1.29 -59.47 26.20
C HIS A 99 -0.21 -59.71 26.49
N GLN A 100 -0.67 -60.94 26.22
CA GLN A 100 -2.08 -61.40 26.26
C GLN A 100 -2.99 -60.60 27.22
N GLY A 101 -3.91 -59.81 26.65
CA GLY A 101 -4.99 -59.14 27.37
C GLY A 101 -4.81 -57.64 27.67
N GLU A 102 -3.61 -57.06 27.47
CA GLU A 102 -3.39 -55.61 27.63
C GLU A 102 -3.49 -54.85 26.30
N ALA A 103 -3.79 -53.55 26.37
CA ALA A 103 -3.72 -52.64 25.23
C ALA A 103 -2.25 -52.31 24.89
N PRO A 104 -1.88 -52.15 23.61
CA PRO A 104 -0.51 -51.90 23.18
C PRO A 104 0.05 -50.60 23.77
N LEU A 105 1.36 -50.59 24.01
CA LEU A 105 2.08 -49.41 24.46
C LEU A 105 2.57 -48.63 23.23
N THR A 106 2.27 -47.34 23.18
CA THR A 106 2.73 -46.45 22.10
C THR A 106 3.56 -45.33 22.70
N GLY A 107 4.72 -45.07 22.09
CA GLY A 107 5.63 -44.00 22.49
C GLY A 107 5.59 -42.83 21.51
N TRP A 108 5.34 -41.65 22.05
CA TRP A 108 5.10 -40.41 21.32
C TRP A 108 6.19 -39.39 21.63
N GLU A 109 6.72 -38.74 20.59
CA GLU A 109 7.67 -37.63 20.72
C GLU A 109 6.97 -36.31 20.42
N PHE A 110 7.12 -35.32 21.31
CA PHE A 110 6.52 -34.01 21.13
C PHE A 110 7.20 -33.26 19.98
N THR A 111 6.39 -32.85 18.99
CA THR A 111 6.84 -32.09 17.81
C THR A 111 6.60 -30.60 18.00
N SER A 112 5.53 -30.22 18.70
CA SER A 112 5.20 -28.83 19.00
C SER A 112 4.41 -28.73 20.31
N ILE A 113 4.89 -27.86 21.21
CA ILE A 113 4.22 -27.45 22.45
C ILE A 113 4.50 -25.95 22.61
N GLU A 114 3.49 -25.16 22.97
CA GLU A 114 3.67 -23.73 23.21
C GLU A 114 4.61 -23.49 24.41
N PRO A 115 5.51 -22.48 24.38
CA PRO A 115 6.50 -22.27 25.43
C PRO A 115 5.93 -22.20 26.86
N GLN A 116 4.75 -21.60 27.02
CA GLN A 116 4.04 -21.52 28.31
C GLN A 116 3.59 -22.90 28.82
N HIS A 117 3.14 -23.77 27.93
CA HIS A 117 2.69 -25.13 28.27
C HIS A 117 3.88 -26.06 28.52
N LEU A 118 4.99 -25.88 27.80
CA LEU A 118 6.22 -26.62 28.03
C LEU A 118 6.84 -26.30 29.41
N ALA A 119 6.78 -25.04 29.83
CA ALA A 119 7.21 -24.63 31.17
C ALA A 119 6.37 -25.33 32.26
N LEU A 120 5.06 -25.45 32.07
CA LEU A 120 4.16 -26.16 32.97
C LEU A 120 4.53 -27.65 33.09
N VAL A 121 4.76 -28.34 31.97
CA VAL A 121 5.23 -29.75 31.98
C VAL A 121 6.57 -29.88 32.71
N LYS A 122 7.50 -28.94 32.49
CA LYS A 122 8.81 -28.93 33.18
C LYS A 122 8.66 -28.81 34.69
N ASP A 123 7.77 -27.96 35.16
CA ASP A 123 7.52 -27.78 36.58
C ASP A 123 6.84 -29.00 37.20
N ILE A 124 5.90 -29.65 36.50
CA ILE A 124 5.28 -30.92 36.95
C ILE A 124 6.34 -32.02 37.09
N VAL A 125 7.16 -32.23 36.06
CA VAL A 125 8.24 -33.24 36.08
C VAL A 125 9.21 -32.96 37.23
N ARG A 126 9.59 -31.69 37.45
CA ARG A 126 10.49 -31.28 38.52
C ARG A 126 9.86 -31.44 39.92
N ALA A 127 8.58 -31.10 40.08
CA ALA A 127 7.85 -31.27 41.34
C ALA A 127 7.82 -32.74 41.75
N ARG A 128 7.55 -33.65 40.81
CA ARG A 128 7.57 -35.10 41.06
C ARG A 128 8.97 -35.64 41.38
N LEU A 129 9.99 -35.18 40.68
CA LEU A 129 11.38 -35.58 40.98
C LEU A 129 11.88 -35.06 42.33
N SER A 130 11.32 -33.94 42.82
CA SER A 130 11.67 -33.35 44.11
C SER A 130 10.74 -33.76 45.26
N GLY A 131 9.69 -34.54 44.99
CA GLY A 131 8.69 -34.94 45.99
C GLY A 131 7.87 -33.78 46.54
N ARG A 132 7.75 -32.68 45.80
CA ARG A 132 7.00 -31.48 46.18
C ARG A 132 5.66 -31.44 45.44
N HIS A 133 4.63 -30.87 46.08
CA HIS A 133 3.36 -30.56 45.42
C HIS A 133 3.49 -29.26 44.62
N LEU A 134 2.76 -29.18 43.50
CA LEU A 134 2.73 -28.00 42.65
C LEU A 134 1.90 -26.89 43.32
N ASP A 135 2.49 -25.71 43.55
CA ASP A 135 1.78 -24.53 44.08
C ASP A 135 1.67 -23.46 42.99
N PRO A 136 0.46 -23.14 42.48
CA PRO A 136 0.29 -22.16 41.41
C PRO A 136 0.67 -20.72 41.81
N GLN A 137 0.70 -20.38 43.10
CA GLN A 137 1.19 -19.06 43.53
C GLN A 137 2.70 -18.90 43.30
N SER A 138 3.45 -20.01 43.31
CA SER A 138 4.88 -20.01 43.00
C SER A 138 5.20 -19.88 41.50
N MET A 139 4.20 -20.06 40.62
CA MET A 139 4.34 -19.93 39.16
C MET A 139 4.19 -18.48 38.66
N VAL A 140 3.50 -17.61 39.42
CA VAL A 140 3.22 -16.21 39.04
C VAL A 140 4.35 -15.25 39.43
N GLY A 141 5.32 -15.70 40.23
CA GLY A 141 6.43 -14.85 40.63
C GLY A 141 7.60 -15.66 41.14
N SER A 142 8.47 -16.12 40.24
CA SER A 142 9.92 -16.17 40.46
C SER A 142 10.60 -16.94 39.34
N GLU A 143 11.47 -16.25 38.60
CA GLU A 143 12.73 -16.85 38.18
C GLU A 143 13.44 -17.31 39.45
N ASN A 144 13.34 -18.61 39.74
CA ASN A 144 13.89 -19.16 40.98
C ASN A 144 15.42 -19.06 40.97
N ALA A 145 15.95 -18.38 41.99
CA ALA A 145 17.38 -18.15 42.19
C ALA A 145 18.17 -19.47 42.15
N GLN A 146 19.23 -19.47 41.35
CA GLN A 146 20.23 -20.55 41.34
C GLN A 146 20.62 -20.92 42.77
N THR A 147 20.49 -22.20 43.10
CA THR A 147 20.96 -22.77 44.36
C THR A 147 22.41 -22.34 44.63
N PRO A 148 22.71 -21.64 45.75
CA PRO A 148 24.06 -21.19 46.04
C PRO A 148 24.99 -22.38 46.27
N ARG A 149 25.98 -22.53 45.40
CA ARG A 149 27.04 -23.54 45.53
C ARG A 149 27.89 -23.19 46.76
N LYS A 150 27.83 -24.05 47.79
CA LYS A 150 28.67 -23.99 49.00
C LYS A 150 30.14 -24.10 48.57
N ARG A 151 30.85 -22.97 48.44
CA ARG A 151 32.30 -22.94 48.18
C ARG A 151 33.04 -23.14 49.51
N LYS A 152 33.84 -24.20 49.53
CA LYS A 152 34.79 -24.56 50.60
C LYS A 152 35.70 -23.36 50.89
N GLY A 153 35.89 -23.09 52.17
CA GLY A 153 36.68 -21.97 52.67
C GLY A 153 38.12 -21.98 52.19
N GLY A 154 38.56 -20.84 51.69
CA GLY A 154 39.96 -20.47 51.57
C GLY A 154 40.18 -19.26 52.47
N ALA A 155 41.13 -19.40 53.39
CA ALA A 155 41.52 -18.39 54.36
C ALA A 155 41.88 -17.06 53.68
N GLY A 156 41.24 -15.98 54.12
CA GLY A 156 41.55 -14.61 53.76
C GLY A 156 41.36 -13.75 54.99
N ALA A 157 42.44 -13.07 55.38
CA ALA A 157 42.64 -12.35 56.62
C ALA A 157 41.48 -11.44 57.02
N GLY A 158 41.24 -11.37 58.34
CA GLY A 158 40.33 -10.42 58.93
C GLY A 158 40.73 -8.98 58.64
N ALA A 159 39.74 -8.16 58.31
CA ALA A 159 39.75 -6.73 58.57
C ALA A 159 38.31 -6.26 58.77
N SER A 160 37.95 -6.14 60.04
CA SER A 160 37.14 -5.07 60.63
C SER A 160 35.91 -4.56 59.86
N HIS A 161 34.73 -4.91 60.39
CA HIS A 161 33.54 -4.07 60.28
C HIS A 161 33.88 -2.65 60.75
N LYS A 162 33.95 -1.71 59.81
CA LYS A 162 33.70 -0.29 60.08
C LYS A 162 32.50 0.16 59.26
N GLY A 163 31.48 0.61 59.98
CA GLY A 163 30.29 1.22 59.41
C GLY A 163 30.66 2.40 58.52
N GLY A 164 30.06 2.40 57.33
CA GLY A 164 30.02 3.52 56.41
C GLY A 164 28.60 3.61 55.88
N GLY A 165 27.70 4.16 56.69
CA GLY A 165 26.42 4.67 56.22
C GLY A 165 26.70 5.87 55.31
N GLY A 166 26.78 5.62 54.01
CA GLY A 166 27.04 6.67 53.04
C GLY A 166 26.88 6.13 51.62
N ARG A 167 25.96 6.73 50.86
CA ARG A 167 25.74 6.51 49.42
C ARG A 167 25.00 5.24 49.00
N ARG A 168 23.80 5.02 49.55
CA ARG A 168 22.73 4.23 48.87
C ARG A 168 21.99 5.02 47.78
N TRP A 169 22.20 6.34 47.67
CA TRP A 169 21.55 7.24 46.72
C TRP A 169 21.92 7.05 45.25
N GLY A 170 23.13 6.54 44.96
CA GLY A 170 23.56 6.30 43.56
C GLY A 170 22.69 5.28 42.82
N ARG A 171 22.07 4.34 43.55
CA ARG A 171 21.15 3.35 42.96
C ARG A 171 19.79 3.97 42.60
N TYR A 172 19.32 4.93 43.39
CA TYR A 172 18.09 5.66 43.10
C TYR A 172 18.26 6.62 41.92
N LEU A 173 19.42 7.29 41.79
CA LEU A 173 19.73 8.12 40.62
C LEU A 173 19.77 7.31 39.32
N LEU A 174 20.36 6.10 39.34
CA LEU A 174 20.35 5.20 38.18
C LEU A 174 18.94 4.70 37.83
N LEU A 175 18.10 4.46 38.84
CA LEU A 175 16.72 4.06 38.63
C LEU A 175 15.88 5.19 38.02
N VAL A 176 16.03 6.43 38.52
CA VAL A 176 15.36 7.61 37.96
C VAL A 176 15.83 7.88 36.53
N ALA A 177 17.13 7.76 36.25
CA ALA A 177 17.66 7.87 34.89
C ALA A 177 17.11 6.77 33.96
N GLY A 178 16.98 5.54 34.47
CA GLY A 178 16.36 4.42 33.75
C GLY A 178 14.87 4.67 33.44
N ILE A 179 14.09 5.19 34.40
CA ILE A 179 12.69 5.56 34.19
C ILE A 179 12.58 6.73 33.20
N ALA A 180 13.45 7.74 33.28
CA ALA A 180 13.45 8.85 32.35
C ALA A 180 13.78 8.39 30.91
N ALA A 181 14.76 7.50 30.75
CA ALA A 181 15.09 6.89 29.45
C ALA A 181 13.93 6.03 28.92
N LEU A 182 13.30 5.23 29.78
CA LEU A 182 12.15 4.41 29.40
C LEU A 182 10.93 5.28 29.05
N GLY A 183 10.69 6.37 29.78
CA GLY A 183 9.68 7.36 29.48
C GLY A 183 9.94 8.03 28.12
N LEU A 184 11.19 8.40 27.83
CA LEU A 184 11.57 8.96 26.54
C LEU A 184 11.33 7.95 25.40
N VAL A 185 11.75 6.70 25.57
CA VAL A 185 11.50 5.63 24.58
C VAL A 185 10.01 5.38 24.39
N LEU A 186 9.23 5.33 25.48
CA LEU A 186 7.79 5.15 25.46
C LEU A 186 7.11 6.32 24.74
N THR A 187 7.46 7.57 25.07
CA THR A 187 6.90 8.75 24.39
C THR A 187 7.25 8.78 22.91
N ALA A 188 8.49 8.44 22.52
CA ALA A 188 8.89 8.33 21.12
C ALA A 188 8.14 7.21 20.39
N ALA A 189 7.92 6.06 21.05
CA ALA A 189 7.16 4.94 20.50
C ALA A 189 5.68 5.29 20.33
N LEU A 190 5.07 5.93 21.33
CA LEU A 190 3.68 6.40 21.27
C LEU A 190 3.51 7.46 20.18
N TYR A 191 4.42 8.42 20.06
CA TYR A 191 4.39 9.43 19.01
C TYR A 191 4.45 8.80 17.60
N ARG A 192 5.35 7.84 17.38
CA ARG A 192 5.47 7.17 16.07
C ARG A 192 4.27 6.30 15.73
N ASN A 193 3.71 5.59 16.70
CA ASN A 193 2.68 4.59 16.44
C ASN A 193 1.26 5.16 16.46
N PHE A 194 1.03 6.26 17.19
CA PHE A 194 -0.28 6.89 17.26
C PHE A 194 -0.38 8.14 16.38
N MET A 195 0.65 8.99 16.29
CA MET A 195 0.51 10.29 15.60
C MET A 195 0.87 10.30 14.10
N LEU A 196 1.26 9.15 13.54
CA LEU A 196 1.56 9.01 12.11
C LEU A 196 0.57 8.06 11.45
N ILE A 197 -0.16 8.57 10.45
CA ILE A 197 -0.96 7.76 9.54
C ILE A 197 -0.10 7.49 8.32
N GLU A 198 0.16 6.21 8.05
CA GLU A 198 0.85 5.75 6.84
C GLU A 198 -0.22 5.33 5.80
N PRO A 199 -0.23 5.93 4.60
CA PRO A 199 -1.14 5.50 3.55
C PRO A 199 -0.74 4.14 3.00
N SER A 200 -1.73 3.43 2.49
CA SER A 200 -1.55 2.15 1.79
C SER A 200 -0.70 2.28 0.52
N PHE A 201 -0.81 3.42 -0.17
CA PHE A 201 0.00 3.78 -1.31
C PHE A 201 -0.09 5.30 -1.55
N ALA A 202 1.01 5.93 -1.95
CA ALA A 202 1.00 7.32 -2.42
C ALA A 202 1.90 7.50 -3.63
N ALA A 203 1.49 8.37 -4.55
CA ALA A 203 2.27 8.72 -5.73
C ALA A 203 2.03 10.17 -6.15
N VAL A 204 3.02 10.74 -6.84
CA VAL A 204 2.86 12.05 -7.46
C VAL A 204 1.88 11.94 -8.62
N SER A 205 0.82 12.75 -8.59
CA SER A 205 -0.24 12.77 -9.58
C SER A 205 -0.50 14.18 -10.12
N ALA A 206 -0.88 14.25 -11.39
CA ALA A 206 -1.22 15.50 -12.06
C ALA A 206 -2.47 15.31 -12.93
N PRO A 207 -3.28 16.37 -13.15
CA PRO A 207 -4.48 16.24 -13.97
C PRO A 207 -4.11 15.87 -15.40
N ARG A 208 -4.82 14.88 -15.94
CA ARG A 208 -4.57 14.33 -17.27
C ARG A 208 -5.66 14.79 -18.23
N ILE A 209 -5.26 15.06 -19.46
CA ILE A 209 -6.17 15.43 -20.56
C ILE A 209 -5.98 14.37 -21.64
N GLU A 210 -7.09 13.70 -21.98
CA GLU A 210 -7.11 12.75 -23.09
C GLU A 210 -7.47 13.50 -24.36
N VAL A 211 -6.50 13.61 -25.27
CA VAL A 211 -6.71 14.19 -26.59
C VAL A 211 -7.30 13.11 -27.48
N ARG A 212 -8.51 13.35 -27.95
CA ARG A 212 -9.29 12.40 -28.76
C ARG A 212 -9.44 12.90 -30.18
N ALA A 213 -9.58 11.97 -31.12
CA ALA A 213 -9.81 12.27 -32.51
C ALA A 213 -11.15 13.00 -32.70
N PRO A 214 -11.17 14.18 -33.34
CA PRO A 214 -12.40 14.93 -33.60
C PRO A 214 -13.30 14.22 -34.62
N GLY A 215 -12.70 13.51 -35.58
CA GLY A 215 -13.37 12.74 -36.61
C GLY A 215 -12.49 11.59 -37.11
N PRO A 216 -13.04 10.71 -37.97
CA PRO A 216 -12.30 9.60 -38.53
C PRO A 216 -11.30 10.09 -39.58
N GLY A 217 -10.18 9.39 -39.74
CA GLY A 217 -9.20 9.71 -40.78
C GLY A 217 -7.82 9.12 -40.50
N VAL A 218 -6.83 9.58 -41.25
CA VAL A 218 -5.43 9.16 -41.09
C VAL A 218 -4.71 10.13 -40.18
N LEU A 219 -4.15 9.64 -39.08
CA LEU A 219 -3.31 10.44 -38.18
C LEU A 219 -2.01 10.83 -38.89
N MET A 220 -1.73 12.13 -38.95
CA MET A 220 -0.50 12.64 -39.52
C MET A 220 0.69 12.41 -38.59
N GLU A 221 1.87 12.27 -39.19
CA GLU A 221 3.11 12.07 -38.45
C GLU A 221 3.36 13.20 -37.43
N HIS A 222 3.62 12.85 -36.18
CA HIS A 222 4.10 13.76 -35.15
C HIS A 222 5.41 13.26 -34.54
N GLY A 223 6.28 14.19 -34.14
CA GLY A 223 7.55 13.88 -33.48
C GLY A 223 7.44 13.62 -31.97
N LEU A 224 6.26 13.82 -31.38
CA LEU A 224 6.05 13.80 -29.94
C LEU A 224 6.18 12.40 -29.33
N ARG A 225 6.91 12.31 -28.23
CA ARG A 225 7.14 11.11 -27.42
C ARG A 225 6.76 11.35 -25.96
N ALA A 226 6.59 10.27 -25.22
CA ALA A 226 6.38 10.35 -23.78
C ALA A 226 7.57 11.07 -23.11
N GLY A 227 7.27 12.07 -22.29
CA GLY A 227 8.25 12.94 -21.63
C GLY A 227 8.45 14.30 -22.30
N ASP A 228 8.01 14.49 -23.54
CA ASP A 228 8.13 15.76 -24.24
C ASP A 228 7.22 16.83 -23.61
N ARG A 229 7.66 18.08 -23.63
CA ARG A 229 6.87 19.22 -23.17
C ARG A 229 6.26 19.93 -24.37
N VAL A 230 5.01 20.33 -24.22
CA VAL A 230 4.26 21.10 -25.20
C VAL A 230 3.68 22.35 -24.53
N GLU A 231 3.66 23.45 -25.26
CA GLU A 231 3.09 24.71 -24.80
C GLU A 231 1.59 24.79 -25.13
N ARG A 232 0.88 25.70 -24.46
CA ARG A 232 -0.52 26.01 -24.79
C ARG A 232 -0.59 26.51 -26.24
N ASP A 233 -1.60 26.04 -26.97
CA ASP A 233 -1.89 26.35 -28.37
C ASP A 233 -0.81 25.86 -29.36
N GLU A 234 0.14 25.03 -28.91
CA GLU A 234 1.09 24.37 -29.78
C GLU A 234 0.40 23.27 -30.61
N LYS A 235 0.73 23.20 -31.91
CA LYS A 235 0.19 22.18 -32.81
C LYS A 235 0.79 20.81 -32.47
N LEU A 236 -0.08 19.88 -32.07
CA LEU A 236 0.32 18.52 -31.70
C LEU A 236 0.41 17.62 -32.94
N THR A 237 -0.68 17.58 -33.71
CA THR A 237 -0.82 16.73 -34.90
C THR A 237 -2.04 17.19 -35.72
N SER A 238 -2.34 16.49 -36.80
CA SER A 238 -3.56 16.70 -37.59
C SER A 238 -4.11 15.37 -38.09
N VAL A 239 -5.42 15.35 -38.37
CA VAL A 239 -6.09 14.19 -38.95
C VAL A 239 -6.43 14.49 -40.41
N ARG A 240 -5.94 13.66 -41.32
CA ARG A 240 -6.26 13.77 -42.74
C ARG A 240 -7.53 12.97 -43.03
N ASN A 241 -8.62 13.68 -43.32
CA ASN A 241 -9.88 13.10 -43.75
C ASN A 241 -10.13 13.41 -45.23
N HIS A 242 -9.95 12.40 -46.10
CA HIS A 242 -10.16 12.53 -47.55
C HIS A 242 -11.63 12.69 -47.94
N GLU A 243 -12.56 12.13 -47.16
CA GLU A 243 -13.99 12.27 -47.38
C GLU A 243 -14.43 13.72 -47.13
N LEU A 244 -13.95 14.33 -46.04
CA LEU A 244 -14.21 15.71 -45.70
C LEU A 244 -13.67 16.67 -46.77
N GLN A 245 -12.44 16.46 -47.23
CA GLN A 245 -11.84 17.24 -48.33
C GLN A 245 -12.67 17.15 -49.61
N SER A 246 -13.13 15.94 -49.95
CA SER A 246 -13.97 15.74 -51.14
C SER A 246 -15.33 16.42 -50.98
N GLY A 247 -15.93 16.33 -49.79
CA GLY A 247 -17.18 17.01 -49.46
C GLY A 247 -17.08 18.53 -49.55
N LEU A 248 -15.97 19.12 -49.10
CA LEU A 248 -15.70 20.56 -49.23
C LEU A 248 -15.62 20.99 -50.69
N ILE A 249 -14.81 20.31 -51.50
CA ILE A 249 -14.66 20.63 -52.93
C ILE A 249 -16.00 20.53 -53.66
N LEU A 250 -16.79 19.48 -53.39
CA LEU A 250 -18.09 19.30 -54.03
C LEU A 250 -19.11 20.36 -53.60
N THR A 251 -19.11 20.75 -52.32
CA THR A 251 -20.02 21.77 -51.79
C THR A 251 -19.66 23.16 -52.30
N GLN A 252 -18.36 23.48 -52.35
CA GLN A 252 -17.86 24.73 -52.93
C GLN A 252 -18.21 24.83 -54.41
N ALA A 253 -17.98 23.77 -55.19
CA ALA A 253 -18.35 23.75 -56.61
C ALA A 253 -19.87 23.89 -56.83
N ALA A 254 -20.70 23.31 -55.95
CA ALA A 254 -22.14 23.48 -56.00
C ALA A 254 -22.58 24.92 -55.66
N GLN A 255 -21.90 25.58 -54.72
CA GLN A 255 -22.14 26.99 -54.42
C GLN A 255 -21.79 27.88 -55.62
N GLU A 256 -20.56 27.75 -56.14
CA GLU A 256 -20.08 28.51 -57.31
C GLU A 256 -20.98 28.31 -58.54
N TYR A 257 -21.50 27.09 -58.74
CA TYR A 257 -22.46 26.80 -59.80
C TYR A 257 -23.78 27.56 -59.63
N ASN A 258 -24.33 27.61 -58.41
CA ASN A 258 -25.57 28.37 -58.16
C ASN A 258 -25.35 29.88 -58.29
N ASP A 259 -24.20 30.39 -57.85
CA ASP A 259 -23.83 31.80 -58.03
C ASP A 259 -23.80 32.18 -59.52
N GLN A 260 -23.15 31.36 -60.35
CA GLN A 260 -23.15 31.58 -61.81
C GLN A 260 -24.56 31.52 -62.41
N LEU A 261 -25.46 30.65 -61.92
CA LEU A 261 -26.84 30.59 -62.40
C LEU A 261 -27.64 31.84 -62.02
N ILE A 262 -27.43 32.36 -60.81
CA ILE A 262 -28.04 33.62 -60.34
C ILE A 262 -27.57 34.77 -61.23
N ASP A 263 -26.25 34.96 -61.37
CA ASP A 263 -25.65 36.03 -62.16
C ASP A 263 -26.15 36.03 -63.61
N ASN A 264 -26.17 34.85 -64.25
CA ASN A 264 -26.63 34.70 -65.62
C ASN A 264 -28.13 35.05 -65.78
N LEU A 265 -28.96 34.71 -64.79
CA LEU A 265 -30.40 35.03 -64.81
C LEU A 265 -30.67 36.50 -64.52
N GLU A 266 -29.95 37.10 -63.57
CA GLU A 266 -30.02 38.53 -63.27
C GLU A 266 -29.64 39.37 -64.49
N GLN A 267 -28.52 39.05 -65.13
CA GLN A 267 -28.09 39.73 -66.34
C GLN A 267 -29.11 39.58 -67.48
N SER A 268 -29.72 38.40 -67.62
CA SER A 268 -30.76 38.15 -68.62
C SER A 268 -32.05 38.93 -68.33
N LEU A 269 -32.42 39.09 -67.06
CA LEU A 269 -33.56 39.89 -66.61
C LEU A 269 -33.34 41.38 -66.88
N GLU A 270 -32.16 41.90 -66.57
CA GLU A 270 -31.79 43.29 -66.83
C GLU A 270 -31.80 43.61 -68.32
N ALA A 271 -31.23 42.72 -69.14
CA ALA A 271 -31.20 42.88 -70.59
C ALA A 271 -32.60 42.80 -71.24
N ALA A 272 -33.50 41.96 -70.70
CA ALA A 272 -34.86 41.80 -71.21
C ALA A 272 -35.81 42.92 -70.76
N GLY A 273 -35.55 43.59 -69.63
CA GLY A 273 -36.43 44.62 -69.07
C GLY A 273 -37.82 44.07 -68.73
N SER A 274 -38.84 44.44 -69.51
CA SER A 274 -40.21 43.91 -69.40
C SER A 274 -40.50 42.74 -70.36
N GLY A 275 -39.54 42.37 -71.20
CA GLY A 275 -39.65 41.29 -72.19
C GLY A 275 -39.45 39.88 -71.60
N PRO A 276 -39.69 38.82 -72.40
CA PRO A 276 -39.47 37.44 -71.97
C PRO A 276 -37.97 37.15 -71.77
N VAL A 277 -37.64 36.36 -70.75
CA VAL A 277 -36.28 35.98 -70.36
C VAL A 277 -35.98 34.57 -70.88
N SER A 278 -34.80 34.37 -71.45
CA SER A 278 -34.35 33.06 -71.93
C SER A 278 -33.69 32.28 -70.80
N VAL A 279 -34.22 31.10 -70.47
CA VAL A 279 -33.72 30.24 -69.37
C VAL A 279 -33.34 28.88 -69.93
N ALA A 280 -32.16 28.38 -69.57
CA ALA A 280 -31.74 27.03 -69.96
C ALA A 280 -32.66 25.97 -69.33
N ASN A 281 -33.29 25.15 -70.18
CA ASN A 281 -34.18 24.09 -69.73
C ASN A 281 -33.38 22.82 -69.37
N SER A 282 -33.29 22.51 -68.07
CA SER A 282 -32.61 21.31 -67.56
C SER A 282 -33.49 20.05 -67.55
N SER A 283 -34.78 20.16 -67.86
CA SER A 283 -35.76 19.04 -67.79
C SER A 283 -35.96 18.27 -69.10
N LYS A 284 -35.36 18.72 -70.20
CA LYS A 284 -35.32 18.00 -71.49
C LYS A 284 -33.87 17.70 -71.85
N PRO A 285 -33.41 16.43 -71.78
CA PRO A 285 -32.12 16.08 -72.33
C PRO A 285 -32.23 16.16 -73.86
N ALA A 286 -31.97 17.34 -74.42
CA ALA A 286 -31.86 17.52 -75.85
C ALA A 286 -30.63 16.73 -76.33
N GLY A 287 -30.83 15.88 -77.33
CA GLY A 287 -29.79 15.00 -77.85
C GLY A 287 -28.50 15.76 -78.18
N ARG A 288 -27.41 15.30 -77.55
CA ARG A 288 -25.97 15.46 -77.85
C ARG A 288 -25.38 16.80 -78.32
N SER A 289 -26.10 17.90 -78.53
CA SER A 289 -25.47 19.15 -79.02
C SER A 289 -26.24 20.47 -78.91
N SER A 290 -27.41 20.55 -78.28
CA SER A 290 -28.06 21.86 -78.07
C SER A 290 -28.66 22.01 -76.68
N VAL A 291 -28.22 23.03 -75.96
CA VAL A 291 -28.90 23.52 -74.75
C VAL A 291 -30.25 24.09 -75.23
N SER A 292 -31.36 23.50 -74.81
CA SER A 292 -32.68 24.02 -75.12
C SER A 292 -32.97 25.20 -74.19
N TYR A 293 -33.30 26.36 -74.75
CA TYR A 293 -33.69 27.53 -73.99
C TYR A 293 -35.21 27.72 -74.06
N ASP A 294 -35.84 27.89 -72.90
CA ASP A 294 -37.26 28.25 -72.81
C ASP A 294 -37.38 29.74 -72.53
N THR A 295 -38.35 30.39 -73.16
CA THR A 295 -38.70 31.78 -72.86
C THR A 295 -39.72 31.80 -71.73
N VAL A 296 -39.37 32.46 -70.63
CA VAL A 296 -40.23 32.58 -69.44
C VAL A 296 -40.56 34.05 -69.16
N SER A 297 -41.64 34.27 -68.41
CA SER A 297 -41.98 35.62 -67.95
C SER A 297 -40.96 36.12 -66.91
N PRO A 298 -40.76 37.45 -66.77
CA PRO A 298 -39.90 38.01 -65.72
C PRO A 298 -40.26 37.57 -64.30
N ALA A 299 -41.56 37.35 -64.02
CA ALA A 299 -42.01 36.86 -62.71
C ALA A 299 -41.51 35.43 -62.42
N VAL A 300 -41.51 34.56 -63.43
CA VAL A 300 -41.00 33.18 -63.30
C VAL A 300 -39.48 33.18 -63.15
N ALA A 301 -38.77 34.04 -63.89
CA ALA A 301 -37.33 34.18 -63.75
C ALA A 301 -36.92 34.66 -62.35
N ARG A 302 -37.63 35.64 -61.78
CA ARG A 302 -37.42 36.08 -60.37
C ARG A 302 -37.67 34.97 -59.37
N ALA A 303 -38.75 34.20 -59.54
CA ALA A 303 -39.03 33.05 -58.68
C ALA A 303 -37.93 31.97 -58.79
N ARG A 304 -37.26 31.87 -59.94
CA ARG A 304 -36.14 30.95 -60.14
C ARG A 304 -34.85 31.42 -59.46
N ILE A 305 -34.60 32.73 -59.45
CA ILE A 305 -33.50 33.34 -58.69
C ILE A 305 -33.69 33.06 -57.20
N ASP A 306 -34.87 33.33 -56.64
CA ASP A 306 -35.17 33.06 -55.22
C ASP A 306 -34.94 31.59 -54.83
N GLN A 307 -35.26 30.65 -55.73
CA GLN A 307 -34.93 29.23 -55.56
C GLN A 307 -33.43 28.95 -55.54
N PHE A 308 -32.66 29.59 -56.43
CA PHE A 308 -31.20 29.45 -56.46
C PHE A 308 -30.52 30.14 -55.28
N GLU A 309 -31.03 31.28 -54.83
CA GLU A 309 -30.55 31.95 -53.61
C GLU A 309 -30.77 31.06 -52.39
N THR A 310 -31.96 30.48 -52.24
CA THR A 310 -32.23 29.50 -51.18
C THR A 310 -31.28 28.30 -51.25
N ALA A 311 -31.00 27.79 -52.46
CA ALA A 311 -30.07 26.69 -52.66
C ALA A 311 -28.62 27.09 -52.31
N ARG A 312 -28.19 28.29 -52.71
CA ARG A 312 -26.88 28.88 -52.38
C ARG A 312 -26.73 29.03 -50.88
N GLU A 313 -27.73 29.58 -50.19
CA GLU A 313 -27.72 29.75 -48.73
C GLU A 313 -27.58 28.41 -48.02
N TYR A 314 -28.29 27.38 -48.47
CA TYR A 314 -28.12 26.03 -47.98
C TYR A 314 -26.69 25.50 -48.20
N GLN A 315 -26.10 25.68 -49.39
CA GLN A 315 -24.71 25.26 -49.63
C GLN A 315 -23.72 26.05 -48.77
N SER A 316 -23.91 27.36 -48.58
CA SER A 316 -23.04 28.19 -47.75
C SER A 316 -23.04 27.74 -46.29
N SER A 317 -24.21 27.36 -45.77
CA SER A 317 -24.35 26.80 -44.41
C SER A 317 -23.63 25.46 -44.29
N ARG A 318 -23.74 24.61 -45.32
CA ARG A 318 -23.03 23.33 -45.38
C ARG A 318 -21.52 23.52 -45.50
N LEU A 319 -21.05 24.46 -46.31
CA LEU A 319 -19.64 24.77 -46.48
C LEU A 319 -19.03 25.22 -45.14
N ALA A 320 -19.68 26.16 -44.46
CA ALA A 320 -19.24 26.63 -43.14
C ALA A 320 -19.16 25.49 -42.09
N ALA A 321 -20.10 24.54 -42.13
CA ALA A 321 -20.08 23.37 -41.25
C ALA A 321 -18.87 22.45 -41.55
N LEU A 322 -18.61 22.15 -42.82
CA LEU A 322 -17.48 21.31 -43.23
C LEU A 322 -16.12 21.99 -42.96
N GLU A 323 -16.03 23.32 -43.13
CA GLU A 323 -14.83 24.10 -42.80
C GLU A 323 -14.55 24.07 -41.30
N ALA A 324 -15.60 24.18 -40.46
CA ALA A 324 -15.46 24.05 -39.02
C ALA A 324 -14.99 22.65 -38.61
N GLU A 325 -15.52 21.60 -39.25
CA GLU A 325 -15.03 20.22 -39.06
C GLU A 325 -13.57 20.05 -39.52
N GLN A 326 -13.17 20.70 -40.62
CA GLN A 326 -11.79 20.66 -41.10
C GLN A 326 -10.84 21.36 -40.13
N ALA A 327 -11.23 22.50 -39.57
CA ALA A 327 -10.43 23.22 -38.58
C ALA A 327 -10.23 22.38 -37.31
N GLN A 328 -11.23 21.59 -36.90
CA GLN A 328 -11.12 20.69 -35.75
C GLN A 328 -10.12 19.56 -35.96
N ASN A 329 -9.88 19.14 -37.22
CA ASN A 329 -8.88 18.12 -37.53
C ASN A 329 -7.44 18.60 -37.30
N GLU A 330 -7.20 19.89 -37.06
CA GLU A 330 -5.95 20.38 -36.51
C GLU A 330 -6.00 20.35 -34.98
N ILE A 331 -5.12 19.55 -34.38
CA ILE A 331 -5.15 19.28 -32.95
C ILE A 331 -4.07 20.11 -32.27
N PHE A 332 -4.49 20.97 -31.34
CA PHE A 332 -3.63 21.84 -30.54
C PHE A 332 -3.62 21.43 -29.07
N SER A 333 -2.55 21.79 -28.38
CA SER A 333 -2.43 21.57 -26.93
C SER A 333 -3.29 22.57 -26.14
N PRO A 334 -4.14 22.13 -25.22
CA PRO A 334 -4.97 23.03 -24.41
C PRO A 334 -4.22 23.65 -23.22
N CYS A 335 -2.93 23.33 -23.02
CA CYS A 335 -2.17 23.65 -21.81
C CYS A 335 -0.66 23.59 -22.03
N ASN A 336 0.09 24.21 -21.12
CA ASN A 336 1.50 23.86 -20.91
C ASN A 336 1.53 22.50 -20.22
N CYS A 337 1.93 21.49 -20.96
CA CYS A 337 1.67 20.10 -20.62
C CYS A 337 2.86 19.20 -20.96
N LEU A 338 2.93 18.06 -20.30
CA LEU A 338 3.87 16.99 -20.59
C LEU A 338 3.13 15.85 -21.28
N VAL A 339 3.70 15.32 -22.35
CA VAL A 339 3.14 14.18 -23.08
C VAL A 339 3.39 12.91 -22.27
N ALA A 340 2.34 12.30 -21.72
CA ALA A 340 2.47 11.01 -21.01
C ALA A 340 2.45 9.83 -21.98
N TRP A 341 1.68 9.94 -23.06
CA TRP A 341 1.57 8.92 -24.08
C TRP A 341 1.09 9.54 -25.40
N ALA A 342 1.57 9.04 -26.52
CA ALA A 342 1.13 9.45 -27.85
C ALA A 342 1.05 8.22 -28.77
N LEU A 343 0.01 8.17 -29.59
CA LEU A 343 -0.21 7.11 -30.57
C LEU A 343 0.79 7.25 -31.71
N SER A 344 1.62 6.24 -31.94
CA SER A 344 2.58 6.28 -33.06
C SER A 344 1.87 6.44 -34.41
N SER A 345 2.31 7.45 -35.16
CA SER A 345 1.75 7.86 -36.46
C SER A 345 2.70 7.63 -37.64
N ALA A 346 3.84 6.95 -37.41
CA ALA A 346 4.94 6.83 -38.38
C ALA A 346 4.53 6.20 -39.74
N ASP A 347 3.41 5.47 -39.80
CA ASP A 347 2.95 4.77 -41.00
C ASP A 347 1.54 5.18 -41.47
N GLY A 348 1.02 6.34 -41.05
CA GLY A 348 -0.32 6.79 -41.46
C GLY A 348 -1.44 5.92 -40.87
N THR A 349 -1.44 5.77 -39.54
CA THR A 349 -2.45 5.02 -38.79
C THR A 349 -3.84 5.60 -39.02
N TYR A 350 -4.80 4.76 -39.42
CA TYR A 350 -6.21 5.14 -39.47
C TYR A 350 -6.79 5.15 -38.05
N ILE A 351 -7.55 6.18 -37.72
CA ILE A 351 -8.19 6.37 -36.41
C ILE A 351 -9.68 6.68 -36.58
N ASP A 352 -10.47 6.24 -35.61
CA ASP A 352 -11.91 6.52 -35.55
C ASP A 352 -12.22 7.77 -34.70
N GLN A 353 -13.40 8.33 -34.89
CA GLN A 353 -13.87 9.45 -34.07
C GLN A 353 -13.90 9.08 -32.58
N GLY A 354 -13.36 9.96 -31.74
CA GLY A 354 -13.29 9.77 -30.29
C GLY A 354 -12.16 8.84 -29.82
N GLU A 355 -11.41 8.23 -30.74
CA GLU A 355 -10.23 7.43 -30.40
C GLU A 355 -9.17 8.28 -29.71
N ARG A 356 -8.48 7.70 -28.71
CA ARG A 356 -7.48 8.43 -27.93
C ARG A 356 -6.16 8.49 -28.70
N ILE A 357 -5.75 9.70 -29.07
CA ILE A 357 -4.51 9.95 -29.84
C ILE A 357 -3.36 10.26 -28.89
N MET A 358 -3.59 11.10 -27.88
CA MET A 358 -2.55 11.49 -26.92
C MET A 358 -3.12 11.57 -25.50
N THR A 359 -2.24 11.47 -24.53
CA THR A 359 -2.52 11.75 -23.12
C THR A 359 -1.53 12.80 -22.65
N LEU A 360 -2.04 13.96 -22.31
CA LEU A 360 -1.29 15.10 -21.81
C LEU A 360 -1.46 15.20 -20.30
N VAL A 361 -0.47 15.74 -19.62
CA VAL A 361 -0.46 15.95 -18.17
C VAL A 361 -0.16 17.42 -17.91
N ARG A 362 -1.01 18.08 -17.13
CA ARG A 362 -0.82 19.50 -16.78
C ARG A 362 0.39 19.66 -15.88
N THR A 363 1.28 20.58 -16.24
CA THR A 363 2.52 20.86 -15.50
C THR A 363 2.56 22.30 -14.99
N GLY A 364 1.40 22.90 -14.73
CA GLY A 364 1.32 24.22 -14.12
C GLY A 364 1.78 24.20 -12.65
N ASP A 365 2.07 25.39 -12.13
CA ASP A 365 2.30 25.58 -10.70
C ASP A 365 1.06 25.11 -9.93
N ASP A 366 1.27 24.40 -8.82
CA ASP A 366 0.23 23.77 -8.00
C ASP A 366 -0.63 22.67 -8.69
N GLU A 367 -0.36 22.28 -9.93
CA GLU A 367 -1.11 21.19 -10.59
C GLU A 367 -0.57 19.80 -10.23
N ILE A 368 0.75 19.72 -9.99
CA ILE A 368 1.44 18.51 -9.58
C ILE A 368 1.25 18.34 -8.07
N MET A 369 0.50 17.31 -7.71
CA MET A 369 0.09 17.01 -6.33
C MET A 369 0.56 15.62 -5.95
N VAL A 370 0.43 15.26 -4.68
CA VAL A 370 0.56 13.87 -4.25
C VAL A 370 -0.82 13.32 -3.92
N GLU A 371 -1.12 12.17 -4.51
CA GLU A 371 -2.33 11.41 -4.23
C GLU A 371 -1.95 10.26 -3.30
N ALA A 372 -2.58 10.20 -2.13
CA ALA A 372 -2.36 9.17 -1.12
C ALA A 372 -3.65 8.42 -0.82
N LEU A 373 -3.61 7.09 -0.87
CA LEU A 373 -4.73 6.24 -0.49
C LEU A 373 -4.64 5.86 0.96
N VAL A 374 -5.58 6.37 1.73
CA VAL A 374 -5.68 6.13 3.17
C VAL A 374 -6.86 5.21 3.43
N HIS A 375 -6.68 4.27 4.36
CA HIS A 375 -7.74 3.34 4.72
C HIS A 375 -8.91 4.07 5.40
N MET A 376 -10.14 3.63 5.17
CA MET A 376 -11.34 4.32 5.66
C MET A 376 -11.36 4.52 7.18
N SER A 377 -10.71 3.65 7.96
CA SER A 377 -10.58 3.78 9.42
C SER A 377 -9.76 4.99 9.87
N ASP A 378 -8.90 5.52 9.00
CA ASP A 378 -7.95 6.58 9.33
C ASP A 378 -8.38 7.93 8.74
N ILE A 379 -9.36 7.92 7.84
CA ILE A 379 -9.91 9.12 7.20
C ILE A 379 -10.57 10.06 8.20
N GLU A 380 -11.21 9.54 9.25
CA GLU A 380 -11.81 10.37 10.30
C GLU A 380 -10.78 11.25 11.04
N ARG A 381 -9.48 10.88 10.97
CA ARG A 381 -8.38 11.62 11.60
C ARG A 381 -7.67 12.56 10.62
N ILE A 382 -8.16 12.67 9.37
CA ILE A 382 -7.59 13.53 8.33
C ILE A 382 -8.52 14.68 8.02
N GLU A 383 -8.05 15.91 8.25
CA GLU A 383 -8.79 17.14 7.99
C GLU A 383 -8.19 17.93 6.80
N PRO A 384 -9.01 18.68 6.04
CA PRO A 384 -8.50 19.65 5.09
C PRO A 384 -7.53 20.65 5.76
N ASN A 385 -6.48 21.05 5.04
CA ASN A 385 -5.39 21.93 5.47
C ASN A 385 -4.49 21.39 6.61
N GLN A 386 -4.64 20.13 7.00
CA GLN A 386 -3.70 19.45 7.90
C GLN A 386 -2.31 19.34 7.27
N LYS A 387 -1.26 19.42 8.10
CA LYS A 387 0.13 19.26 7.66
C LYS A 387 0.46 17.78 7.40
N ALA A 388 1.14 17.56 6.29
CA ALA A 388 1.70 16.27 5.91
C ALA A 388 3.15 16.43 5.44
N PHE A 389 3.91 15.34 5.46
CA PHE A 389 5.27 15.30 4.97
C PHE A 389 5.36 14.29 3.83
N ILE A 390 6.00 14.67 2.74
CA ILE A 390 6.24 13.83 1.56
C ILE A 390 7.73 13.49 1.52
N SER A 391 8.07 12.22 1.31
CA SER A 391 9.44 11.77 1.05
C SER A 391 9.52 11.13 -0.33
N LEU A 392 10.36 11.71 -1.20
CA LEU A 392 10.67 11.16 -2.52
C LEU A 392 11.75 10.07 -2.39
N PRO A 393 11.74 9.02 -3.24
CA PRO A 393 12.71 7.93 -3.16
C PRO A 393 14.14 8.31 -3.56
N HIS A 394 14.32 9.42 -4.30
CA HIS A 394 15.61 9.86 -4.84
C HIS A 394 16.14 11.15 -4.21
N GLU A 395 15.41 11.74 -3.27
CA GLU A 395 15.82 12.98 -2.59
C GLU A 395 15.89 12.76 -1.08
N SER A 396 17.00 13.17 -0.48
CA SER A 396 17.16 13.16 0.98
C SER A 396 16.53 14.43 1.55
N GLY A 397 15.22 14.39 1.78
CA GLY A 397 14.49 15.51 2.38
C GLY A 397 13.01 15.19 2.52
N MET A 398 12.41 15.67 3.62
CA MET A 398 10.95 15.70 3.75
C MET A 398 10.47 17.03 3.17
N ILE A 399 9.51 16.96 2.24
CA ILE A 399 8.84 18.12 1.67
C ILE A 399 7.56 18.34 2.48
N ASP A 400 7.42 19.55 3.02
CA ASP A 400 6.19 19.95 3.70
C ASP A 400 5.03 20.02 2.70
N ALA A 401 3.87 19.52 3.11
CA ALA A 401 2.66 19.48 2.29
C ALA A 401 1.42 19.71 3.14
N ARG A 402 0.29 20.00 2.47
CA ARG A 402 -1.00 20.17 3.11
C ARG A 402 -2.09 19.40 2.43
N VAL A 403 -3.03 18.89 3.22
CA VAL A 403 -4.22 18.22 2.71
C VAL A 403 -5.10 19.24 2.00
N ARG A 404 -5.32 19.06 0.69
CA ARG A 404 -6.25 19.86 -0.10
C ARG A 404 -7.68 19.39 0.11
N SER A 405 -7.88 18.09 -0.09
CA SER A 405 -9.20 17.48 -0.09
C SER A 405 -9.09 15.98 0.18
N VAL A 406 -10.13 15.45 0.81
CA VAL A 406 -10.32 14.01 1.00
C VAL A 406 -11.54 13.59 0.18
N ALA A 407 -11.36 12.61 -0.71
CA ALA A 407 -12.39 12.11 -1.62
C ALA A 407 -12.65 10.63 -1.35
N LEU A 408 -13.90 10.29 -1.00
CA LEU A 408 -14.31 8.93 -0.66
C LEU A 408 -14.61 8.07 -1.90
N ASP A 409 -15.14 8.67 -2.97
CA ASP A 409 -15.28 8.06 -4.30
C ASP A 409 -15.69 9.15 -5.30
N VAL A 410 -15.40 8.93 -6.59
CA VAL A 410 -15.66 9.81 -7.77
C VAL A 410 -14.69 10.99 -7.93
N GLU A 411 -13.59 10.75 -8.64
CA GLU A 411 -12.79 11.82 -9.25
C GLU A 411 -13.57 12.48 -10.39
N ARG A 412 -13.75 13.80 -10.30
CA ARG A 412 -14.30 14.63 -11.39
C ARG A 412 -13.31 14.87 -12.52
N GLU A 413 -12.01 14.71 -12.26
CA GLU A 413 -10.94 14.97 -13.21
C GLU A 413 -9.94 13.79 -13.19
N PRO A 414 -9.75 13.08 -14.31
CA PRO A 414 -8.83 11.94 -14.34
C PRO A 414 -7.38 12.42 -14.13
N ARG A 415 -6.62 11.75 -13.27
CA ARG A 415 -5.21 12.09 -12.98
C ARG A 415 -4.24 11.01 -13.47
N ALA A 416 -3.07 11.43 -13.93
CA ALA A 416 -1.96 10.57 -14.34
C ALA A 416 -1.00 10.32 -13.18
N GLY A 417 -0.20 9.25 -13.27
CA GLY A 417 0.81 8.89 -12.26
C GLY A 417 0.35 7.90 -11.18
N PHE A 418 -0.95 7.58 -11.15
CA PHE A 418 -1.51 6.65 -10.17
C PHE A 418 -2.19 5.48 -10.87
N PRO A 419 -1.83 4.21 -10.58
CA PRO A 419 -2.38 3.06 -11.30
C PRO A 419 -3.88 2.85 -11.03
N GLY A 420 -4.65 2.59 -12.09
CA GLY A 420 -6.11 2.44 -11.99
C GLY A 420 -6.58 1.24 -11.16
N TRP A 421 -5.79 0.17 -11.05
CA TRP A 421 -6.12 -1.01 -10.25
C TRP A 421 -6.04 -0.75 -8.75
N VAL A 422 -5.18 0.17 -8.30
CA VAL A 422 -5.06 0.53 -6.87
C VAL A 422 -6.32 1.30 -6.44
N ARG A 423 -6.91 2.11 -7.34
CA ARG A 423 -8.13 2.89 -7.09
C ARG A 423 -9.41 2.07 -6.91
N GLN A 424 -9.40 0.77 -7.21
CA GLN A 424 -10.60 -0.09 -7.14
C GLN A 424 -10.82 -0.73 -5.77
N GLN A 425 -9.97 -0.45 -4.78
CA GLN A 425 -10.14 -0.94 -3.43
C GLN A 425 -11.30 -0.21 -2.74
N LYS A 426 -12.34 -0.95 -2.35
CA LYS A 426 -13.58 -0.36 -1.78
C LYS A 426 -13.43 0.28 -0.39
N ASN A 427 -12.30 0.09 0.27
CA ASN A 427 -12.08 0.50 1.67
C ASN A 427 -10.98 1.57 1.83
N VAL A 428 -10.61 2.26 0.74
CA VAL A 428 -9.63 3.36 0.77
C VAL A 428 -10.27 4.62 0.24
N ALA A 429 -9.82 5.77 0.73
CA ALA A 429 -10.18 7.08 0.19
C ALA A 429 -8.93 7.79 -0.32
N SER A 430 -9.11 8.63 -1.33
CA SER A 430 -8.05 9.39 -1.97
C SER A 430 -7.88 10.74 -1.28
N VAL A 431 -6.68 10.98 -0.75
CA VAL A 431 -6.28 12.24 -0.12
C VAL A 431 -5.32 12.96 -1.06
N LEU A 432 -5.70 14.17 -1.47
CA LEU A 432 -4.86 15.02 -2.31
C LEU A 432 -4.05 15.98 -1.45
N LEU A 433 -2.74 16.02 -1.70
CA LEU A 433 -1.76 16.82 -0.99
C LEU A 433 -1.16 17.87 -1.92
N ILE A 434 -1.15 19.11 -1.47
CA ILE A 434 -0.42 20.21 -2.12
C ILE A 434 0.95 20.32 -1.44
N PRO A 435 2.05 20.08 -2.16
CA PRO A 435 3.39 20.32 -1.63
C PRO A 435 3.65 21.83 -1.51
N GLU A 436 4.31 22.28 -0.43
CA GLU A 436 4.66 23.70 -0.24
C GLU A 436 5.80 24.14 -1.18
N GLN A 437 6.52 23.18 -1.78
CA GLN A 437 7.51 23.39 -2.82
C GLN A 437 7.06 22.68 -4.12
N PRO A 438 7.14 23.34 -5.29
CA PRO A 438 6.66 22.76 -6.53
C PRO A 438 7.48 21.51 -6.91
N LEU A 439 6.79 20.41 -7.20
CA LEU A 439 7.40 19.17 -7.64
C LEU A 439 7.73 19.24 -9.13
N PRO A 440 8.84 18.63 -9.59
CA PRO A 440 9.18 18.62 -11.01
C PRO A 440 8.20 17.74 -11.79
N ALA A 441 7.84 18.14 -13.01
CA ALA A 441 6.93 17.37 -13.88
C ALA A 441 7.39 15.93 -14.16
N SER A 442 8.70 15.67 -14.13
CA SER A 442 9.28 14.32 -14.26
C SER A 442 8.98 13.41 -13.08
N SER A 443 8.53 13.94 -11.94
CA SER A 443 8.18 13.13 -10.77
C SER A 443 6.78 12.53 -10.86
N VAL A 444 5.92 12.95 -11.80
CA VAL A 444 4.57 12.39 -11.98
C VAL A 444 4.69 10.88 -12.25
N GLY A 445 3.99 10.09 -11.44
CA GLY A 445 4.08 8.63 -11.50
C GLY A 445 5.12 7.99 -10.59
N THR A 446 5.90 8.78 -9.85
CA THR A 446 6.81 8.23 -8.84
C THR A 446 6.05 7.90 -7.55
N PRO A 447 6.25 6.72 -6.97
CA PRO A 447 5.73 6.40 -5.64
C PRO A 447 6.45 7.24 -4.58
N VAL A 448 5.72 7.68 -3.58
CA VAL A 448 6.24 8.51 -2.48
C VAL A 448 5.77 7.98 -1.14
N ASP A 449 6.55 8.22 -0.08
CA ASP A 449 6.10 8.00 1.30
C ASP A 449 5.44 9.28 1.79
N VAL A 450 4.31 9.15 2.47
CA VAL A 450 3.52 10.28 2.97
C VAL A 450 3.19 10.02 4.42
N ARG A 451 3.38 11.04 5.25
CA ARG A 451 3.09 10.98 6.69
C ARG A 451 2.20 12.14 7.07
N PHE A 452 1.01 11.84 7.54
CA PHE A 452 0.11 12.85 8.09
C PHE A 452 0.46 13.11 9.55
N ASN A 453 0.55 14.38 9.94
CA ASN A 453 0.68 14.72 11.35
C ASN A 453 -0.70 14.77 11.98
N GLU A 454 -1.03 13.88 12.91
CA GLU A 454 -2.31 13.96 13.62
C GLU A 454 -2.51 15.36 14.21
N THR A 455 -3.69 15.93 14.00
CA THR A 455 -4.12 17.06 14.82
C THR A 455 -4.09 16.58 16.27
N PRO A 456 -3.48 17.33 17.20
CA PRO A 456 -3.52 16.94 18.60
C PRO A 456 -4.99 16.98 19.02
N ILE A 457 -5.63 15.80 19.10
CA ILE A 457 -6.86 15.56 19.84
C ILE A 457 -6.48 15.65 21.32
N ILE A 458 -6.08 16.84 21.73
CA ILE A 458 -5.67 17.14 23.08
C ILE A 458 -6.50 18.32 23.52
N GLY A 459 -7.82 18.07 23.58
CA GLY A 459 -8.80 19.04 24.08
C GLY A 459 -9.15 18.87 25.55
N GLU A 460 -9.07 17.66 26.13
CA GLU A 460 -9.61 17.44 27.49
C GLU A 460 -8.82 16.46 28.40
N THR A 461 -7.95 15.61 27.86
CA THR A 461 -7.27 14.57 28.65
C THR A 461 -5.89 15.00 29.16
N VAL A 462 -5.15 15.85 28.43
CA VAL A 462 -3.83 16.31 28.89
C VAL A 462 -3.94 17.34 30.00
N GLU A 463 -5.02 18.12 30.10
CA GLU A 463 -5.20 19.05 31.22
C GLU A 463 -5.32 18.30 32.56
N ARG A 464 -5.91 17.09 32.55
CA ARG A 464 -6.02 16.22 33.73
C ARG A 464 -4.68 15.57 34.11
N VAL A 465 -3.86 15.22 33.11
CA VAL A 465 -2.49 14.70 33.33
C VAL A 465 -1.53 15.82 33.76
N TRP A 466 -1.71 17.05 33.26
CA TRP A 466 -0.95 18.22 33.69
C TRP A 466 -1.32 18.67 35.11
N GLN A 467 -2.58 18.54 35.51
CA GLN A 467 -2.98 18.78 36.90
C GLN A 467 -2.54 17.66 37.84
N GLY A 468 -2.53 16.39 37.41
CA GLY A 468 -1.96 15.27 38.18
C GLY A 468 -0.42 15.25 38.25
N GLY A 469 0.27 15.82 37.25
CA GLY A 469 1.73 15.92 37.23
C GLY A 469 2.27 16.97 38.21
N ARG A 470 1.50 18.04 38.48
CA ARG A 470 1.89 19.10 39.43
C ARG A 470 1.86 18.62 40.88
N THR A 471 0.97 17.70 41.25
CA THR A 471 0.94 17.12 42.59
C THR A 471 2.14 16.22 42.85
N VAL A 472 2.58 15.44 41.84
CA VAL A 472 3.77 14.57 41.97
C VAL A 472 5.07 15.37 41.95
N PHE A 473 5.14 16.47 41.19
CA PHE A 473 6.34 17.31 41.16
C PHE A 473 6.55 18.10 42.47
N ASN A 474 5.46 18.59 43.08
CA ASN A 474 5.54 19.26 44.38
C ASN A 474 5.86 18.28 45.52
N GLU A 475 5.29 17.06 45.49
CA GLU A 475 5.56 16.03 46.49
C GLU A 475 7.01 15.48 46.40
N ALA A 476 7.60 15.48 45.21
CA ALA A 476 9.02 15.15 45.02
C ALA A 476 9.97 16.27 45.48
N GLN A 477 9.54 17.53 45.42
CA GLN A 477 10.32 18.68 45.86
C GLN A 477 10.32 18.82 47.38
N ASP A 478 9.18 18.60 48.05
CA ASP A 478 9.08 18.54 49.52
C ASP A 478 9.94 17.40 50.12
N LEU A 479 10.03 16.26 49.43
CA LEU A 479 10.91 15.15 49.80
C LEU A 479 12.39 15.48 49.60
N TYR A 480 12.74 16.34 48.64
CA TYR A 480 14.11 16.78 48.41
C TYR A 480 14.56 17.80 49.47
N GLU A 481 13.68 18.73 49.85
CA GLU A 481 13.95 19.73 50.90
C GLU A 481 14.05 19.09 52.29
N GLN A 482 13.19 18.10 52.62
CA GLN A 482 13.32 17.34 53.89
C GLN A 482 14.64 16.54 53.96
N VAL A 483 15.14 16.05 52.84
CA VAL A 483 16.44 15.38 52.80
C VAL A 483 17.58 16.39 53.01
N GLU A 484 17.50 17.57 52.40
CA GLU A 484 18.53 18.60 52.55
C GLU A 484 18.62 19.12 54.00
N GLU A 485 17.49 19.27 54.69
CA GLU A 485 17.46 19.60 56.12
C GLU A 485 18.06 18.49 56.99
N SER A 486 17.70 17.22 56.75
CA SER A 486 18.22 16.09 57.54
C SER A 486 19.74 15.86 57.41
N VAL A 487 20.32 16.29 56.28
CA VAL A 487 21.77 16.24 56.02
C VAL A 487 22.49 17.43 56.66
N ARG A 488 21.83 18.59 56.77
CA ARG A 488 22.39 19.78 57.43
C ARG A 488 22.37 19.68 58.96
N GLU A 489 21.49 18.85 59.53
CA GLU A 489 21.38 18.63 60.98
C GLU A 489 22.36 17.56 61.52
N ASN A 490 23.06 16.82 60.64
CA ASN A 490 24.03 15.78 60.99
C ASN A 490 25.48 16.11 60.57
N VAL A 491 25.77 17.38 60.30
CA VAL A 491 27.12 17.97 60.17
C VAL A 491 27.27 19.02 61.25
#